data_AF-A0A0H5SF18-F1
#
_entry.id   AF-A0A0H5SF18-F1
#
_cell.length_a   1.000
_cell.length_b   1.000
_cell.length_c   1.000
_cell.angle_alpha   90.00
_cell.angle_beta   90.00
_cell.angle_gamma   90.00
#
_symmetry.space_group_name_H-M   'P 1'
#
loop_
_entity.id
_entity.type
_entity.pdbx_description
1 polymer ?
#
loop_
_entity_poly.entity_id
_entity_poly.type
_entity_poly.pdbx_seq_one_letter_code
_entity_poly.pdbx_strand_id
1 'polypeptide(L)'
;MIGFYDYTVVLTYVSLMFSVFGITQAINGRFRVAIVCLALSGLCDMLDGKVARTKKNRTFDQKLFGVQIDSLCDVVCFGLFPTILCFILGVRGILGGIVIGYYCVCSVIRLAYFNVLETNRQMKEDGANKYYHGLPITSITIILPIIFLFSFIISENAFRWVLLAMLFIVATLFITDFKLKKPSNKQLIAMVMIVAAIVSVILLYSNYRIKHKVVKEKALIEELFE
;
A
#
# COMPACT_ATOMS: atom_id res chain seq x y z
N MET A 1 28.68 5.03 -8.26
CA MET A 1 27.63 4.13 -7.72
C MET A 1 26.61 3.90 -8.82
N ILE A 2 26.04 2.69 -8.92
CA ILE A 2 25.02 2.37 -9.94
C ILE A 2 23.67 2.93 -9.46
N GLY A 3 23.05 3.82 -10.24
CA GLY A 3 21.73 4.39 -9.95
C GLY A 3 21.71 5.93 -9.99
N PHE A 4 20.50 6.49 -9.96
CA PHE A 4 20.27 7.93 -9.81
C PHE A 4 19.82 8.24 -8.39
N TYR A 5 20.40 9.27 -7.76
CA TYR A 5 20.18 9.60 -6.34
C TYR A 5 19.60 11.00 -6.13
N ASP A 6 18.82 11.46 -7.09
CA ASP A 6 18.18 12.77 -7.01
C ASP A 6 17.17 12.86 -5.85
N TYR A 7 16.95 14.07 -5.34
CA TYR A 7 15.93 14.33 -4.30
C TYR A 7 14.52 13.84 -4.69
N THR A 8 14.27 13.68 -6.00
CA THR A 8 13.03 13.17 -6.56
C THR A 8 12.81 11.67 -6.33
N VAL A 9 13.85 10.88 -6.06
CA VAL A 9 13.75 9.43 -5.76
C VAL A 9 14.05 9.11 -4.30
N VAL A 10 14.69 10.02 -3.57
CA VAL A 10 14.94 9.88 -2.13
C VAL A 10 13.63 9.67 -1.36
N LEU A 11 12.56 10.35 -1.76
CA LEU A 11 11.27 10.23 -1.08
C LEU A 11 10.63 8.85 -1.29
N THR A 12 10.77 8.27 -2.48
CA THR A 12 10.40 6.87 -2.77
C THR A 12 11.20 5.90 -1.87
N TYR A 13 12.50 6.13 -1.69
CA TYR A 13 13.30 5.31 -0.76
C TYR A 13 12.88 5.47 0.69
N VAL A 14 12.51 6.68 1.12
CA VAL A 14 11.98 6.92 2.47
C VAL A 14 10.64 6.19 2.66
N SER A 15 9.77 6.20 1.65
CA SER A 15 8.52 5.42 1.64
C SER A 15 8.79 3.93 1.85
N LEU A 16 9.75 3.37 1.11
CA LEU A 16 10.18 1.99 1.25
C LEU A 16 10.71 1.70 2.65
N MET A 17 11.54 2.58 3.22
CA MET A 17 12.07 2.42 4.57
C MET A 17 10.96 2.41 5.63
N PHE A 18 9.93 3.26 5.50
CA PHE A 18 8.76 3.21 6.37
C PHE A 18 8.03 1.88 6.26
N SER A 19 7.82 1.38 5.04
CA SER A 19 7.13 0.10 4.81
C SER A 19 7.91 -1.09 5.36
N VAL A 20 9.22 -1.16 5.14
CA VAL A 20 10.08 -2.23 5.70
C VAL A 20 10.05 -2.19 7.23
N PHE A 21 10.23 -1.01 7.83
CA PHE A 21 10.13 -0.87 9.28
C PHE A 21 8.73 -1.25 9.80
N GLY A 22 7.67 -0.87 9.09
CA GLY A 22 6.29 -1.21 9.39
C GLY A 22 6.02 -2.71 9.35
N ILE A 23 6.56 -3.43 8.36
CA ILE A 23 6.53 -4.90 8.29
C ILE A 23 7.21 -5.49 9.53
N THR A 24 8.40 -5.01 9.88
CA THR A 24 9.10 -5.46 11.10
C THR A 24 8.26 -5.21 12.36
N GLN A 25 7.59 -4.06 12.46
CA GLN A 25 6.70 -3.77 13.60
C GLN A 25 5.48 -4.71 13.61
N ALA A 26 4.90 -5.03 12.45
CA ALA A 26 3.80 -5.98 12.34
C ALA A 26 4.21 -7.39 12.83
N ILE A 27 5.38 -7.87 12.42
CA ILE A 27 5.96 -9.16 12.86
C ILE A 27 6.16 -9.18 14.38
N ASN A 28 6.60 -8.06 14.96
CA ASN A 28 6.76 -7.90 16.41
C ASN A 28 5.41 -7.72 17.16
N GLY A 29 4.28 -7.77 16.47
CA GLY A 29 2.94 -7.58 17.04
C GLY A 29 2.58 -6.13 17.36
N ARG A 30 3.40 -5.17 16.93
CA ARG A 30 3.19 -3.72 17.13
C ARG A 30 2.35 -3.14 15.98
N PHE A 31 1.14 -3.66 15.81
CA PHE A 31 0.26 -3.35 14.67
C PHE A 31 -0.10 -1.87 14.53
N ARG A 32 -0.21 -1.13 15.65
CA ARG A 32 -0.47 0.31 15.62
C ARG A 32 0.64 1.06 14.89
N VAL A 33 1.89 0.71 15.20
CA VAL A 33 3.05 1.34 14.57
C VAL A 33 3.13 0.92 13.11
N ALA A 34 2.83 -0.36 12.80
CA ALA A 34 2.73 -0.80 11.41
C ALA A 34 1.72 0.01 10.60
N ILE A 35 0.51 0.25 11.12
CA ILE A 35 -0.50 1.09 10.46
C ILE A 35 -0.04 2.54 10.29
N VAL A 36 0.64 3.12 11.30
CA VAL A 36 1.26 4.45 11.17
C VAL A 36 2.29 4.47 10.05
N CYS A 37 3.16 3.45 9.97
CA CYS A 37 4.17 3.34 8.93
C CYS A 37 3.54 3.23 7.53
N LEU A 38 2.44 2.48 7.39
CA LEU A 38 1.70 2.39 6.12
C LEU A 38 1.14 3.76 5.71
N ALA A 39 0.57 4.50 6.66
CA ALA A 39 0.06 5.85 6.40
C ALA A 39 1.19 6.83 6.02
N LEU A 40 2.35 6.74 6.70
CA LEU A 40 3.52 7.57 6.39
C LEU A 40 4.13 7.22 5.02
N SER A 41 4.18 5.94 4.65
CA SER A 41 4.59 5.50 3.31
C SER A 41 3.65 6.06 2.24
N GLY A 42 2.33 5.98 2.44
CA GLY A 42 1.34 6.60 1.54
C GLY A 42 1.47 8.12 1.42
N LEU A 43 1.81 8.80 2.52
CA LEU A 43 2.07 10.24 2.50
C LEU A 43 3.34 10.56 1.69
N CYS A 44 4.40 9.76 1.80
CA CYS A 44 5.63 9.94 1.04
C CYS A 44 5.40 9.77 -0.46
N ASP A 45 4.72 8.71 -0.87
CA ASP A 45 4.30 8.44 -2.25
C ASP A 45 3.49 9.62 -2.84
N MET A 46 2.50 10.09 -2.09
CA MET A 46 1.69 11.22 -2.55
C MET A 46 2.51 12.51 -2.75
N LEU A 47 3.58 12.68 -1.98
CA LEU A 47 4.48 13.81 -2.07
C LEU A 47 5.55 13.61 -3.16
N ASP A 48 6.03 12.39 -3.41
CA ASP A 48 7.08 12.13 -4.40
C ASP A 48 6.60 12.46 -5.82
N GLY A 49 5.36 12.16 -6.16
CA GLY A 49 4.78 12.48 -7.45
C GLY A 49 4.64 13.99 -7.67
N LYS A 50 4.53 14.79 -6.60
CA LYS A 50 4.56 16.26 -6.66
C LYS A 50 5.99 16.78 -6.76
N VAL A 51 6.88 16.28 -5.92
CA VAL A 51 8.30 16.68 -5.89
C VAL A 51 8.97 16.35 -7.22
N ALA A 52 8.69 15.18 -7.81
CA ALA A 52 9.16 14.75 -9.11
C ALA A 52 8.80 15.73 -10.24
N ARG A 53 7.65 16.43 -10.14
CA ARG A 53 7.20 17.43 -11.11
C ARG A 53 7.84 18.81 -10.94
N THR A 54 8.47 19.08 -9.79
CA THR A 54 9.16 20.37 -9.56
C THR A 54 10.50 20.44 -10.28
N LYS A 55 11.14 19.29 -10.56
CA LYS A 55 12.44 19.24 -11.20
C LYS A 55 12.31 19.46 -12.71
N LYS A 56 12.62 20.67 -13.18
CA LYS A 56 12.49 21.08 -14.59
C LYS A 56 13.54 20.47 -15.53
N ASN A 57 14.70 20.08 -15.01
CA ASN A 57 15.86 19.62 -15.80
C ASN A 57 16.21 18.14 -15.54
N ARG A 58 15.24 17.22 -15.65
CA ARG A 58 15.52 15.77 -15.56
C ARG A 58 15.92 15.24 -16.93
N THR A 59 16.98 14.45 -16.98
CA THR A 59 17.32 13.69 -18.20
C THR A 59 16.25 12.63 -18.47
N PHE A 60 16.18 12.15 -19.71
CA PHE A 60 15.26 11.07 -20.09
C PHE A 60 15.45 9.83 -19.20
N ASP A 61 16.70 9.40 -19.02
CA ASP A 61 17.04 8.23 -18.19
C ASP A 61 16.67 8.41 -16.72
N GLN A 62 16.86 9.61 -16.14
CA GLN A 62 16.45 9.92 -14.77
C GLN A 62 14.94 9.81 -14.58
N LYS A 63 14.16 10.17 -15.60
CA LYS A 63 12.70 10.08 -15.56
C LYS A 63 12.25 8.62 -15.67
N LEU A 64 12.80 7.86 -16.61
CA LEU A 64 12.48 6.44 -16.77
C LEU A 64 12.88 5.64 -15.52
N PHE A 65 14.09 5.85 -15.02
CA PHE A 65 14.55 5.23 -13.78
C PHE A 65 13.64 5.57 -12.60
N GLY A 66 13.24 6.85 -12.48
CA GLY A 66 12.31 7.31 -11.46
C GLY A 66 10.97 6.56 -11.49
N VAL A 67 10.38 6.38 -12.68
CA VAL A 67 9.12 5.62 -12.82
C VAL A 67 9.30 4.14 -12.44
N GLN A 68 10.42 3.52 -12.84
CA GLN A 68 10.66 2.12 -12.53
C GLN A 68 10.91 1.89 -11.04
N ILE A 69 11.74 2.73 -10.41
CA ILE A 69 12.05 2.56 -8.98
C ILE A 69 10.83 2.82 -8.09
N ASP A 70 9.98 3.78 -8.48
CA ASP A 70 8.71 4.09 -7.84
C ASP A 70 7.80 2.86 -7.82
N SER A 71 7.54 2.28 -8.99
CA SER A 71 6.69 1.08 -9.08
C SER A 71 7.26 -0.14 -8.37
N LEU A 72 8.58 -0.34 -8.37
CA LEU A 72 9.21 -1.42 -7.59
C LEU A 72 9.01 -1.21 -6.08
N CYS A 73 9.13 0.04 -5.61
CA CYS A 73 8.87 0.37 -4.22
C CYS A 73 7.39 0.23 -3.87
N ASP A 74 6.47 0.61 -4.75
CA ASP A 74 5.03 0.47 -4.57
C ASP A 74 4.56 -0.97 -4.41
N VAL A 75 5.17 -1.90 -5.15
CA VAL A 75 4.91 -3.34 -4.98
C VAL A 75 5.21 -3.75 -3.53
N VAL A 76 6.30 -3.26 -2.94
CA VAL A 76 6.65 -3.56 -1.55
C VAL A 76 5.73 -2.81 -0.58
N CYS A 77 5.53 -1.51 -0.79
CA CYS A 77 4.83 -0.62 0.14
C CYS A 77 3.32 -0.86 0.19
N PHE A 78 2.70 -1.12 -0.97
CA PHE A 78 1.24 -1.17 -1.12
C PHE A 78 0.73 -2.52 -1.64
N GLY A 79 1.61 -3.31 -2.25
CA GLY A 79 1.35 -4.72 -2.60
C GLY A 79 1.60 -5.67 -1.43
N LEU A 80 2.86 -5.71 -0.96
CA LEU A 80 3.33 -6.72 -0.02
C LEU A 80 3.08 -6.35 1.45
N PHE A 81 3.35 -5.11 1.85
CA PHE A 81 3.20 -4.72 3.25
C PHE A 81 1.76 -4.91 3.77
N PRO A 82 0.69 -4.48 3.07
CA PRO A 82 -0.69 -4.70 3.53
C PRO A 82 -1.05 -6.18 3.65
N THR A 83 -0.59 -7.02 2.73
CA THR A 83 -0.90 -8.47 2.75
C THR A 83 -0.18 -9.17 3.89
N ILE A 84 1.08 -8.84 4.17
CA ILE A 84 1.80 -9.35 5.35
C ILE A 84 1.09 -8.93 6.64
N LEU A 85 0.67 -7.66 6.73
CA LEU A 85 -0.06 -7.17 7.91
C LEU A 85 -1.37 -7.96 8.11
N CYS A 86 -2.15 -8.16 7.04
CA CYS A 86 -3.39 -8.95 7.09
C CYS A 86 -3.14 -10.43 7.44
N PHE A 87 -2.07 -11.03 6.92
CA PHE A 87 -1.68 -12.41 7.24
C PHE A 87 -1.41 -12.58 8.74
N ILE A 88 -0.62 -11.66 9.31
CA ILE A 88 -0.28 -11.70 10.75
C ILE A 88 -1.55 -11.44 11.60
N LEU A 89 -2.47 -10.60 11.14
CA LEU A 89 -3.75 -10.33 11.80
C LEU A 89 -4.77 -11.49 11.70
N GLY A 90 -4.49 -12.52 10.89
CA GLY A 90 -5.24 -13.78 10.90
C GLY A 90 -5.85 -14.22 9.57
N VAL A 91 -5.52 -13.58 8.45
CA VAL A 91 -5.84 -14.11 7.10
C VAL A 91 -4.89 -15.27 6.80
N ARG A 92 -5.26 -16.49 7.22
CA ARG A 92 -4.44 -17.71 7.15
C ARG A 92 -5.16 -18.87 6.46
N GLY A 93 -4.48 -20.01 6.35
CA GLY A 93 -4.95 -21.22 5.68
C GLY A 93 -4.95 -21.08 4.16
N ILE A 94 -5.38 -22.13 3.47
CA ILE A 94 -5.37 -22.23 2.00
C ILE A 94 -6.08 -21.03 1.36
N LEU A 95 -7.28 -20.69 1.84
CA LEU A 95 -8.05 -19.57 1.29
C LEU A 95 -7.35 -18.22 1.51
N GLY A 96 -6.77 -18.00 2.70
CA GLY A 96 -6.00 -16.80 3.00
C GLY A 96 -4.78 -16.66 2.09
N GLY A 97 -4.04 -17.76 1.89
CA GLY A 97 -2.89 -17.82 0.99
C GLY A 97 -3.25 -17.50 -0.47
N ILE A 98 -4.36 -18.06 -0.97
CA ILE A 98 -4.88 -17.77 -2.32
C ILE A 98 -5.21 -16.28 -2.46
N VAL A 99 -5.93 -15.69 -1.50
CA VAL A 99 -6.33 -14.28 -1.56
C VAL A 99 -5.13 -13.33 -1.46
N ILE A 100 -4.14 -13.64 -0.61
CA ILE A 100 -2.89 -12.89 -0.52
C ILE A 100 -2.13 -12.96 -1.85
N GLY A 101 -1.96 -14.16 -2.41
CA GLY A 101 -1.31 -14.35 -3.70
C GLY A 101 -2.02 -13.58 -4.83
N TYR A 102 -3.35 -13.67 -4.87
CA TYR A 102 -4.18 -12.93 -5.81
C TYR A 102 -3.98 -11.42 -5.68
N TYR A 103 -4.01 -10.88 -4.46
CA TYR A 103 -3.76 -9.45 -4.23
C TYR A 103 -2.39 -9.00 -4.74
N CYS A 104 -1.34 -9.76 -4.45
CA CYS A 104 0.02 -9.46 -4.91
C CYS A 104 0.11 -9.47 -6.44
N VAL A 105 -0.47 -10.47 -7.10
CA VAL A 105 -0.50 -10.55 -8.57
C VAL A 105 -1.27 -9.38 -9.19
N CYS A 106 -2.46 -9.07 -8.69
CA CYS A 106 -3.26 -7.92 -9.13
C CYS A 106 -2.51 -6.60 -8.93
N SER A 107 -1.78 -6.44 -7.83
CA SER A 107 -0.96 -5.26 -7.54
C SER A 107 0.13 -5.05 -8.60
N VAL A 108 0.85 -6.11 -8.96
CA VAL A 108 1.90 -6.06 -10.00
C VAL A 108 1.30 -5.78 -11.38
N ILE A 109 0.21 -6.46 -11.75
CA ILE A 109 -0.50 -6.23 -13.02
C ILE A 109 -0.93 -4.77 -13.14
N ARG A 110 -1.50 -4.22 -12.06
CA ARG A 110 -1.96 -2.83 -12.00
C ARG A 110 -0.83 -1.83 -12.23
N LEU A 111 0.30 -2.01 -11.57
CA LEU A 111 1.46 -1.12 -11.72
C LEU A 111 2.07 -1.24 -13.12
N ALA A 112 2.26 -2.46 -13.62
CA ALA A 112 2.79 -2.69 -14.96
C ALA A 112 1.92 -2.06 -16.06
N TYR A 113 0.59 -2.26 -15.99
CA TYR A 113 -0.35 -1.69 -16.94
C TYR A 113 -0.29 -0.15 -16.94
N PHE A 114 -0.23 0.46 -15.76
CA PHE A 114 -0.16 1.90 -15.63
C PHE A 114 1.15 2.50 -16.12
N ASN A 115 2.27 1.85 -15.85
CA ASN A 115 3.58 2.30 -16.34
C ASN A 115 3.62 2.31 -17.87
N VAL A 116 3.06 1.27 -18.51
CA VAL A 116 2.98 1.20 -19.97
C VAL A 116 2.04 2.28 -20.52
N LEU A 117 0.87 2.48 -19.90
CA LEU A 117 -0.09 3.51 -20.30
C LEU A 117 0.52 4.92 -20.17
N GLU A 118 1.19 5.22 -19.06
CA GLU A 118 1.86 6.50 -18.84
C GLU A 118 3.00 6.73 -19.82
N THR A 119 3.83 5.71 -20.08
CA THR A 119 4.94 5.78 -21.05
C THR A 119 4.41 6.08 -22.45
N ASN A 120 3.41 5.33 -22.90
CA ASN A 120 2.79 5.53 -24.21
C ASN A 120 2.14 6.92 -24.34
N ARG A 121 1.52 7.43 -23.26
CA ARG A 121 0.93 8.78 -23.24
C ARG A 121 2.00 9.86 -23.37
N GLN A 122 3.10 9.75 -22.63
CA GLN A 122 4.22 10.70 -22.70
C GLN A 122 4.83 10.80 -24.11
N MET A 123 4.67 9.75 -24.92
CA MET A 123 5.11 9.74 -26.32
C MET A 123 4.07 10.27 -27.33
N LYS A 124 2.78 10.32 -26.97
CA LYS A 124 1.68 10.61 -27.91
C LYS A 124 0.90 11.90 -27.67
N GLU A 125 0.78 12.39 -26.42
CA GLU A 125 -0.11 13.51 -26.09
C GLU A 125 0.50 14.53 -25.12
N ASP A 126 0.46 15.81 -25.50
CA ASP A 126 0.72 16.96 -24.63
C ASP A 126 -0.54 17.32 -23.81
N GLY A 127 -0.79 16.57 -22.73
CA GLY A 127 -1.90 16.90 -21.82
C GLY A 127 -2.08 15.96 -20.62
N ALA A 128 -2.42 16.51 -19.45
CA ALA A 128 -2.67 15.72 -18.24
C ALA A 128 -4.08 15.10 -18.25
N ASN A 129 -4.17 13.77 -18.29
CA ASN A 129 -5.44 13.06 -18.27
C ASN A 129 -6.13 13.19 -16.88
N LYS A 130 -7.42 13.51 -16.87
CA LYS A 130 -8.23 13.82 -15.66
C LYS A 130 -8.79 12.58 -14.95
N TYR A 131 -8.58 11.38 -15.51
CA TYR A 131 -9.12 10.11 -14.99
C TYR A 131 -8.02 9.05 -14.83
N TYR A 132 -8.18 8.18 -13.84
CA TYR A 132 -7.48 6.91 -13.68
C TYR A 132 -8.39 5.77 -14.17
N HIS A 133 -7.79 4.71 -14.71
CA HIS A 133 -8.44 3.44 -15.00
C HIS A 133 -8.29 2.47 -13.82
N GLY A 134 -9.38 2.11 -13.16
CA GLY A 134 -9.34 1.25 -11.98
C GLY A 134 -8.78 1.93 -10.73
N LEU A 135 -8.77 1.21 -9.61
CA LEU A 135 -8.38 1.75 -8.30
C LEU A 135 -6.84 1.89 -8.19
N PRO A 136 -6.32 3.06 -7.77
CA PRO A 136 -4.88 3.22 -7.50
C PRO A 136 -4.42 2.30 -6.37
N ILE A 137 -3.21 1.72 -6.49
CA ILE A 137 -2.66 0.80 -5.48
C ILE A 137 -2.53 1.48 -4.10
N THR A 138 -2.19 2.76 -4.09
CA THR A 138 -2.02 3.61 -2.90
C THR A 138 -3.30 3.78 -2.09
N SER A 139 -4.47 3.44 -2.65
CA SER A 139 -5.76 3.47 -1.95
C SER A 139 -5.77 2.59 -0.69
N ILE A 140 -4.93 1.54 -0.64
CA ILE A 140 -4.83 0.66 0.52
C ILE A 140 -4.37 1.39 1.80
N THR A 141 -3.63 2.49 1.66
CA THR A 141 -3.16 3.34 2.76
C THR A 141 -4.30 4.05 3.50
N ILE A 142 -5.48 4.10 2.88
CA ILE A 142 -6.71 4.66 3.45
C ILE A 142 -7.64 3.53 3.88
N ILE A 143 -7.84 2.55 3.01
CA ILE A 143 -8.77 1.44 3.23
C ILE A 143 -8.35 0.61 4.43
N LEU A 144 -7.08 0.22 4.55
CA LEU A 144 -6.64 -0.68 5.60
C LEU A 144 -6.73 -0.04 7.00
N PRO A 145 -6.30 1.22 7.24
CA PRO A 145 -6.52 1.86 8.54
C PRO A 145 -8.00 1.99 8.91
N ILE A 146 -8.89 2.28 7.96
CA ILE A 146 -10.34 2.30 8.19
C ILE A 146 -10.83 0.92 8.64
N ILE A 147 -10.47 -0.13 7.90
CA ILE A 147 -10.86 -1.50 8.24
C ILE A 147 -10.31 -1.89 9.61
N PHE A 148 -9.08 -1.47 9.94
CA PHE A 148 -8.47 -1.74 11.23
C PHE A 148 -9.27 -1.16 12.41
N LEU A 149 -10.02 -0.07 12.25
CA LEU A 149 -10.91 0.45 13.31
C LEU A 149 -12.00 -0.55 13.71
N PHE A 150 -12.50 -1.35 12.77
CA PHE A 150 -13.53 -2.35 13.07
C PHE A 150 -13.03 -3.44 14.01
N SER A 151 -11.70 -3.66 14.08
CA SER A 151 -11.10 -4.61 15.02
C SER A 151 -11.43 -4.30 16.48
N PHE A 152 -11.83 -3.06 16.81
CA PHE A 152 -12.22 -2.66 18.16
C PHE A 152 -13.68 -2.97 18.50
N ILE A 153 -14.51 -3.26 17.50
CA ILE A 153 -15.97 -3.35 17.64
C ILE A 153 -16.45 -4.78 17.41
N ILE A 154 -15.86 -5.49 16.44
CA ILE A 154 -16.34 -6.81 16.01
C ILE A 154 -15.48 -7.94 16.59
N SER A 155 -16.02 -9.16 16.58
CA SER A 155 -15.28 -10.35 17.04
C SER A 155 -14.06 -10.65 16.15
N GLU A 156 -13.04 -11.29 16.71
CA GLU A 156 -11.82 -11.63 15.97
C GLU A 156 -12.11 -12.46 14.71
N ASN A 157 -13.05 -13.41 14.79
CA ASN A 157 -13.41 -14.24 13.64
C ASN A 157 -14.08 -13.41 12.53
N ALA A 158 -15.01 -12.52 12.89
CA ALA A 158 -15.63 -11.62 11.92
C ALA A 158 -14.59 -10.68 11.29
N PHE A 159 -13.64 -10.17 12.08
CA PHE A 159 -12.58 -9.30 11.59
C PHE A 159 -11.68 -9.99 10.55
N ARG A 160 -11.32 -11.26 10.75
CA ARG A 160 -10.54 -12.04 9.78
C ARG A 160 -11.26 -12.17 8.44
N TRP A 161 -12.57 -12.45 8.45
CA TRP A 161 -13.40 -12.49 7.24
C TRP A 161 -13.50 -11.14 6.55
N VAL A 162 -13.60 -10.05 7.30
CA VAL A 162 -13.58 -8.68 6.75
C VAL A 162 -12.24 -8.37 6.06
N LEU A 163 -11.10 -8.75 6.67
CA LEU A 163 -9.79 -8.56 6.05
C LEU A 163 -9.63 -9.36 4.76
N LEU A 164 -10.08 -10.62 4.77
CA LEU A 164 -10.05 -11.50 3.60
C LEU A 164 -10.91 -10.92 2.46
N ALA A 165 -12.14 -10.53 2.76
CA ALA A 165 -13.03 -9.91 1.78
C ALA A 165 -12.46 -8.59 1.25
N MET A 166 -11.88 -7.76 2.12
CA MET A 166 -11.24 -6.51 1.74
C MET A 166 -10.11 -6.74 0.74
N LEU A 167 -9.18 -7.66 1.01
CA LEU A 167 -8.07 -7.96 0.10
C LEU A 167 -8.61 -8.43 -1.26
N PHE A 168 -9.57 -9.34 -1.29
CA PHE A 168 -10.15 -9.84 -2.53
C PHE A 168 -10.84 -8.73 -3.35
N ILE A 169 -11.67 -7.90 -2.70
CA ILE A 169 -12.38 -6.79 -3.35
C ILE A 169 -11.40 -5.76 -3.88
N VAL A 170 -10.43 -5.31 -3.07
CA VAL A 170 -9.44 -4.30 -3.48
C VAL A 170 -8.58 -4.81 -4.64
N ALA A 171 -8.13 -6.07 -4.59
CA ALA A 171 -7.37 -6.69 -5.67
C ALA A 171 -8.16 -6.71 -6.99
N THR A 172 -9.44 -7.07 -6.92
CA THR A 172 -10.34 -7.05 -8.09
C THR A 172 -10.50 -5.63 -8.64
N LEU A 173 -10.67 -4.63 -7.76
CA LEU A 173 -10.79 -3.22 -8.13
C LEU A 173 -9.51 -2.64 -8.73
N PHE A 174 -8.33 -3.19 -8.44
CA PHE A 174 -7.09 -2.78 -9.10
C PHE A 174 -7.13 -3.08 -10.60
N ILE A 175 -7.64 -4.26 -10.99
CA ILE A 175 -7.65 -4.71 -12.39
C ILE A 175 -8.96 -4.44 -13.14
N THR A 176 -9.98 -3.94 -12.45
CA THR A 176 -11.27 -3.60 -13.08
C THR A 176 -11.18 -2.24 -13.77
N ASP A 177 -11.55 -2.19 -15.05
CA ASP A 177 -11.56 -0.93 -15.81
C ASP A 177 -12.81 -0.11 -15.49
N PHE A 178 -12.63 0.88 -14.61
CA PHE A 178 -13.62 1.94 -14.39
C PHE A 178 -12.92 3.30 -14.33
N LYS A 179 -13.61 4.36 -14.75
CA LYS A 179 -13.04 5.72 -14.78
C LYS A 179 -13.16 6.36 -13.40
N LEU A 180 -12.05 6.44 -12.68
CA LEU A 180 -11.94 7.18 -11.42
C LEU A 180 -11.40 8.59 -11.67
N LYS A 181 -12.16 9.63 -11.31
CA LYS A 181 -11.68 11.02 -11.44
C LYS A 181 -10.50 11.25 -10.49
N LYS A 182 -9.43 11.88 -10.99
CA LYS A 182 -8.27 12.22 -10.14
C LYS A 182 -8.70 13.21 -9.05
N PRO A 183 -8.33 12.97 -7.78
CA PRO A 183 -8.69 13.88 -6.69
C PRO A 183 -8.00 15.23 -6.86
N SER A 184 -8.73 16.31 -6.59
CA SER A 184 -8.18 17.66 -6.52
C SER A 184 -7.22 17.79 -5.32
N ASN A 185 -6.30 18.75 -5.35
CA ASN A 185 -5.41 19.04 -4.22
C ASN A 185 -6.16 19.23 -2.89
N LYS A 186 -7.35 19.84 -2.92
CA LYS A 186 -8.20 19.99 -1.71
C LYS A 186 -8.71 18.64 -1.20
N GLN A 187 -9.14 17.75 -2.10
CA GLN A 187 -9.61 16.40 -1.75
C GLN A 187 -8.47 15.53 -1.23
N LEU A 188 -7.28 15.69 -1.81
CA LEU A 188 -6.08 15.00 -1.37
C LEU A 188 -5.68 15.40 0.06
N ILE A 189 -5.70 16.71 0.37
CA ILE A 189 -5.47 17.20 1.74
C ILE A 189 -6.54 16.64 2.70
N ALA A 190 -7.81 16.63 2.28
CA ALA A 190 -8.88 16.04 3.08
C ALA A 190 -8.65 14.55 3.37
N MET A 191 -8.21 13.77 2.38
CA MET A 191 -7.86 12.35 2.54
C MET A 191 -6.73 12.16 3.54
N VAL A 192 -5.66 12.97 3.46
CA VAL A 192 -4.55 12.94 4.42
C VAL A 192 -5.03 13.26 5.84
N MET A 193 -5.86 14.29 6.00
CA MET A 193 -6.42 14.67 7.31
C MET A 193 -7.31 13.57 7.89
N ILE A 194 -8.12 12.90 7.06
CA ILE A 194 -8.94 11.76 7.47
C ILE A 194 -8.05 10.61 7.93
N VAL A 195 -7.02 10.24 7.16
CA VAL A 195 -6.08 9.17 7.55
C VAL A 195 -5.37 9.54 8.85
N ALA A 196 -4.90 10.78 8.98
CA ALA A 196 -4.24 11.25 10.20
C ALA A 196 -5.15 11.18 11.42
N ALA A 197 -6.43 11.54 11.28
CA ALA A 197 -7.43 11.41 12.33
C ALA A 197 -7.66 9.94 12.71
N ILE A 198 -7.82 9.05 11.73
CA ILE A 198 -7.99 7.60 11.95
C ILE A 198 -6.78 7.01 12.67
N VAL A 199 -5.57 7.32 12.20
CA VAL A 199 -4.33 6.85 12.82
C VAL A 199 -4.21 7.38 14.26
N SER A 200 -4.60 8.64 14.50
CA SER A 200 -4.63 9.21 15.85
C SER A 200 -5.61 8.45 16.75
N VAL A 201 -6.81 8.12 16.26
CA VAL A 201 -7.77 7.27 16.98
C VAL A 201 -7.18 5.90 17.28
N ILE A 202 -6.52 5.25 16.31
CA ILE A 202 -5.86 3.95 16.50
C ILE A 202 -4.78 4.04 17.59
N LEU A 203 -4.00 5.13 17.62
CA LEU A 203 -2.97 5.32 18.64
C LEU A 203 -3.56 5.52 20.03
N LEU A 204 -4.61 6.31 20.16
CA LEU A 204 -5.24 6.68 21.44
C LEU A 204 -6.12 5.58 22.02
N TYR A 205 -6.94 4.92 21.20
CA TYR A 205 -7.99 4.00 21.66
C TYR A 205 -7.64 2.53 21.54
N SER A 206 -6.57 2.18 20.84
CA SER A 206 -6.21 0.77 20.75
C SER A 206 -5.83 0.29 22.17
N ASN A 207 -6.59 -0.68 22.67
CA ASN A 207 -6.16 -1.62 23.70
C ASN A 207 -5.95 -3.00 23.07
N TYR A 208 -5.57 -3.02 21.79
CA TYR A 208 -5.40 -4.25 21.02
C TYR A 208 -4.22 -5.05 21.56
N ARG A 209 -4.51 -5.90 22.55
CA ARG A 209 -3.67 -7.01 22.97
C ARG A 209 -4.17 -8.25 22.23
N ILE A 210 -3.68 -8.48 21.01
CA ILE A 210 -3.66 -9.86 20.54
C ILE A 210 -2.75 -10.60 21.53
N LYS A 211 -3.28 -11.62 22.22
CA LYS A 211 -2.45 -12.56 22.96
C LYS A 211 -1.47 -13.14 21.95
N HIS A 212 -0.21 -12.71 22.06
CA HIS A 212 0.92 -13.24 21.30
C HIS A 212 0.90 -14.77 21.46
N LYS A 213 0.32 -15.48 20.49
CA LYS A 213 0.99 -16.69 20.03
C LYS A 213 2.11 -16.12 19.18
N VAL A 214 3.25 -15.86 19.83
CA VAL A 214 4.54 -15.82 19.14
C VAL A 214 4.44 -16.92 18.10
N VAL A 215 4.53 -16.56 16.82
CA VAL A 215 4.63 -17.53 15.75
C VAL A 215 5.88 -18.33 16.10
N LYS A 216 5.70 -19.41 16.86
CA LYS A 216 6.74 -20.39 17.08
C LYS A 216 7.06 -20.84 15.67
N GLU A 217 8.32 -20.76 15.31
CA GLU A 217 8.87 -21.13 14.01
C GLU A 217 8.31 -22.48 13.50
N LYS A 218 7.98 -23.40 14.43
CA LYS A 218 7.28 -24.67 14.17
C LYS A 218 5.82 -24.55 13.66
N ALA A 219 5.04 -23.62 14.19
CA ALA A 219 3.62 -23.47 13.84
C ALA A 219 3.42 -22.94 12.41
N LEU A 220 4.39 -22.18 11.88
CA LEU A 220 4.32 -21.67 10.50
C LEU A 220 4.56 -22.77 9.47
N ILE A 221 5.32 -23.81 9.82
CA ILE A 221 5.55 -24.98 8.96
C ILE A 221 4.34 -25.90 9.04
N GLU A 222 3.82 -26.19 10.24
CA GLU A 222 2.64 -27.04 10.40
C GLU A 222 1.37 -26.43 9.77
N GLU A 223 1.12 -25.11 9.90
CA GLU A 223 -0.04 -24.44 9.26
C GLU A 223 0.08 -24.28 7.73
N LEU A 224 1.27 -24.47 7.13
CA LEU A 224 1.45 -24.39 5.67
C LEU A 224 1.15 -25.73 4.97
N PHE A 225 1.14 -26.83 5.72
CA PHE A 225 0.98 -28.21 5.24
C PHE A 225 -0.30 -28.90 5.72
N GLU A 226 -1.17 -28.20 6.47
CA GLU A 226 -2.56 -28.59 6.79
C GLU A 226 -3.57 -27.72 6.03
#